data_AF-A0A4S8PGA9-F1
#
_entry.id   AF-A0A4S8PGA9-F1
#
_cell.length_a   1.000
_cell.length_b   1.000
_cell.length_c   1.000
_cell.angle_alpha   90.00
_cell.angle_beta   90.00
_cell.angle_gamma   90.00
#
_symmetry.space_group_name_H-M   'P 1'
#
loop_
_entity.id
_entity.type
_entity.pdbx_description
1 polymer ?
#
loop_
_entity_poly.entity_id
_entity_poly.type
_entity_poly.pdbx_seq_one_letter_code
_entity_poly.pdbx_strand_id
1 'polypeptide(L)'
;MTRPKRPSLAERYADAGPAERERLSRNDTTARTEPPAARRPPATVWITRPILHSRGWTDAAIRDFLPGSEHSYSNPHVKGRSRMRLWSADTVARAESTDAWRRRLEASLTRRGVTLRELAASRDPAFLRRATAADAAINARRRRAT
;
A
#
# COMPACT_ATOMS: atom_id res chain seq x y z
N MET A 1 -35.80 33.97 17.59
CA MET A 1 -36.24 33.43 16.29
C MET A 1 -35.52 32.10 16.05
N THR A 2 -36.23 30.97 16.15
CA THR A 2 -35.66 29.61 16.01
C THR A 2 -35.65 29.21 14.54
N ARG A 3 -34.48 28.88 13.98
CA ARG A 3 -34.33 28.48 12.58
C ARG A 3 -34.99 27.10 12.37
N PRO A 4 -35.86 26.90 11.36
CA PRO A 4 -36.52 25.62 11.15
C PRO A 4 -35.50 24.53 10.81
N LYS A 5 -35.65 23.37 11.47
CA LYS A 5 -34.83 22.19 11.24
C LYS A 5 -35.08 21.68 9.82
N ARG A 6 -34.02 21.54 9.02
CA ARG A 6 -34.15 20.99 7.67
C ARG A 6 -34.54 19.51 7.75
N PRO A 7 -35.52 19.05 6.95
CA PRO A 7 -35.94 17.66 6.94
C PRO A 7 -34.80 16.76 6.46
N SER A 8 -34.72 15.58 7.06
CA SER A 8 -33.76 14.54 6.74
C SER A 8 -34.01 13.96 5.35
N LEU A 9 -33.02 13.25 4.79
CA LEU A 9 -33.12 12.62 3.47
C LEU A 9 -34.25 11.57 3.44
N ALA A 10 -34.43 10.82 4.54
CA ALA A 10 -35.45 9.81 4.67
C ALA A 10 -36.87 10.41 4.63
N GLU A 11 -37.08 11.55 5.29
CA GLU A 11 -38.36 12.27 5.27
C GLU A 11 -38.70 12.79 3.87
N ARG A 12 -37.71 13.30 3.13
CA ARG A 12 -37.91 13.75 1.74
C ARG A 12 -38.22 12.60 0.78
N TYR A 13 -37.71 11.40 1.06
CA TYR A 13 -37.98 10.20 0.26
C TYR A 13 -39.41 9.69 0.42
N ALA A 14 -39.97 9.82 1.63
CA ALA A 14 -41.33 9.40 1.94
C ALA A 14 -42.35 10.24 1.16
N ASP A 15 -42.15 11.56 1.12
CA ASP A 15 -43.10 12.51 0.49
C ASP A 15 -42.87 12.74 -1.01
N ALA A 16 -41.78 12.23 -1.59
CA ALA A 16 -41.44 12.42 -3.00
C ALA A 16 -42.25 11.50 -3.94
N GLY A 17 -42.70 12.04 -5.08
CA GLY A 17 -43.29 11.27 -6.18
C GLY A 17 -42.25 10.41 -6.94
N PRO A 18 -42.68 9.48 -7.81
CA PRO A 18 -41.79 8.49 -8.45
C PRO A 18 -40.59 9.10 -9.21
N ALA A 19 -40.82 10.17 -9.97
CA ALA A 19 -39.78 10.88 -10.72
C ALA A 19 -38.79 11.63 -9.81
N GLU A 20 -39.25 12.08 -8.64
CA GLU A 20 -38.43 12.80 -7.67
C GLU A 20 -37.63 11.83 -6.79
N ARG A 21 -38.18 10.66 -6.49
CA ARG A 21 -37.45 9.51 -5.90
C ARG A 21 -36.31 9.04 -6.81
N GLU A 22 -36.52 8.98 -8.12
CA GLU A 22 -35.47 8.60 -9.07
C GLU A 22 -34.35 9.65 -9.12
N ARG A 23 -34.69 10.95 -9.10
CA ARG A 23 -33.69 12.04 -8.98
C ARG A 23 -32.92 11.98 -7.68
N LEU A 24 -33.59 11.75 -6.55
CA LEU A 24 -32.96 11.62 -5.24
C LEU A 24 -32.03 10.39 -5.19
N SER A 25 -32.41 9.27 -5.82
CA SER A 25 -31.59 8.06 -5.93
C SER A 25 -30.34 8.28 -6.79
N ARG A 26 -30.49 9.02 -7.90
CA ARG A 26 -29.38 9.39 -8.77
C ARG A 26 -28.39 10.32 -8.05
N ASN A 27 -28.90 11.22 -7.20
CA ASN A 27 -28.09 12.14 -6.41
C ASN A 27 -27.43 11.50 -5.18
N ASP A 28 -28.02 10.45 -4.60
CA ASP A 28 -27.38 9.66 -3.54
C ASP A 28 -26.16 8.88 -4.06
N THR A 29 -26.17 8.53 -5.34
CA THR A 29 -25.04 7.88 -6.02
C THR A 29 -23.90 8.89 -6.31
N THR A 30 -24.16 10.20 -6.29
CA THR A 30 -23.16 11.25 -6.59
C THR A 30 -22.78 12.11 -5.38
N ALA A 31 -23.28 11.79 -4.18
CA ALA A 31 -22.93 12.47 -2.93
C ALA A 31 -22.00 11.66 -2.01
N ARG A 32 -21.30 10.65 -2.53
CA ARG A 32 -19.99 10.32 -1.97
C ARG A 32 -19.03 11.30 -2.61
N THR A 33 -18.56 12.28 -1.85
CA THR A 33 -17.37 13.06 -2.22
C THR A 33 -16.23 12.07 -2.42
N GLU A 34 -16.11 11.52 -3.62
CA GLU A 34 -14.85 10.95 -4.05
C GLU A 34 -13.86 12.12 -3.97
N PRO A 35 -12.78 12.01 -3.18
CA PRO A 35 -11.72 13.00 -3.23
C PRO A 35 -11.33 13.14 -4.70
N PRO A 36 -11.08 14.38 -5.19
CA PRO A 36 -10.92 14.67 -6.60
C PRO A 36 -9.99 13.64 -7.20
N ALA A 37 -10.43 12.97 -8.29
CA ALA A 37 -9.70 11.92 -8.97
C ALA A 37 -8.24 12.35 -9.13
N ALA A 38 -7.43 11.99 -8.14
CA ALA A 38 -6.04 12.35 -8.07
C ALA A 38 -5.46 11.63 -9.27
N ARG A 39 -4.97 12.40 -10.27
CA ARG A 39 -4.21 11.92 -11.45
C ARG A 39 -3.56 10.61 -11.05
N ARG A 40 -4.16 9.47 -11.46
CA ARG A 40 -3.95 8.17 -10.80
C ARG A 40 -2.45 8.03 -10.56
N PRO A 41 -1.94 8.18 -9.32
CA PRO A 41 -0.51 8.10 -9.10
C PRO A 41 -0.13 6.73 -9.65
N PRO A 42 0.95 6.62 -10.46
CA PRO A 42 1.30 5.36 -11.11
C PRO A 42 1.25 4.29 -10.05
N ALA A 43 0.31 3.34 -10.18
CA ALA A 43 -0.24 2.55 -9.08
C ALA A 43 0.88 2.16 -8.12
N THR A 44 0.95 2.86 -6.98
CA THR A 44 2.08 2.69 -6.06
C THR A 44 2.02 1.26 -5.54
N VAL A 45 2.97 0.43 -5.98
CA VAL A 45 3.06 -0.94 -5.51
C VAL A 45 3.55 -0.89 -4.07
N TRP A 46 2.70 -1.37 -3.17
CA TRP A 46 2.98 -1.41 -1.74
C TRP A 46 3.77 -2.66 -1.38
N ILE A 47 4.90 -2.46 -0.70
CA ILE A 47 5.84 -3.50 -0.31
C ILE A 47 5.62 -3.85 1.15
N THR A 48 5.47 -5.14 1.44
CA THR A 48 5.30 -5.67 2.80
C THR A 48 6.63 -6.20 3.35
N ARG A 49 6.71 -6.39 4.68
CA ARG A 49 7.91 -6.99 5.32
C ARG A 49 8.30 -8.36 4.73
N PRO A 50 7.37 -9.31 4.48
CA PRO A 50 7.72 -10.58 3.85
C PRO A 50 8.37 -10.42 2.48
N ILE A 51 7.91 -9.46 1.65
CA ILE A 51 8.53 -9.16 0.35
C ILE A 51 9.93 -8.58 0.57
N LEU A 52 10.10 -7.63 1.50
CA LEU A 52 11.42 -7.09 1.85
C LEU A 52 12.38 -8.21 2.28
N HIS A 53 11.93 -9.15 3.12
CA HIS A 53 12.75 -10.27 3.59
C HIS A 53 13.21 -11.18 2.44
N SER A 54 12.34 -11.44 1.45
CA SER A 54 12.73 -12.19 0.25
C SER A 54 13.81 -11.48 -0.58
N ARG A 55 13.91 -10.16 -0.45
CA ARG A 55 14.95 -9.31 -1.07
C ARG A 55 16.19 -9.11 -0.18
N GLY A 56 16.33 -9.89 0.90
CA GLY A 56 17.50 -9.85 1.79
C GLY A 56 17.42 -8.81 2.91
N TRP A 57 16.30 -8.07 3.03
CA TRP A 57 16.12 -7.17 4.15
C TRP A 57 15.98 -7.92 5.46
N THR A 58 16.67 -7.42 6.49
CA THR A 58 16.48 -7.86 7.88
C THR A 58 15.68 -6.82 8.64
N ASP A 59 15.11 -7.18 9.79
CA ASP A 59 14.36 -6.23 10.60
C ASP A 59 15.19 -5.04 11.09
N ALA A 60 16.46 -5.28 11.40
CA ALA A 60 17.41 -4.21 11.69
C ALA A 60 17.57 -3.29 10.48
N ALA A 61 17.83 -3.85 9.30
CA ALA A 61 18.01 -3.04 8.10
C ALA A 61 16.75 -2.26 7.69
N ILE A 62 15.55 -2.82 7.90
CA ILE A 62 14.28 -2.12 7.69
C ILE A 62 14.18 -0.90 8.59
N ARG A 63 14.57 -1.01 9.86
CA ARG A 63 14.58 0.12 10.81
C ARG A 63 15.65 1.15 10.47
N ASP A 64 16.83 0.69 10.03
CA ASP A 64 18.00 1.54 9.87
C ASP A 64 18.00 2.29 8.52
N PHE A 65 17.39 1.73 7.46
CA PHE A 65 17.42 2.29 6.09
C PHE A 65 16.08 2.77 5.55
N LEU A 66 14.95 2.26 6.04
CA LEU A 66 13.63 2.73 5.59
C LEU A 66 13.08 3.76 6.58
N PRO A 67 12.41 4.81 6.07
CA PRO A 67 11.62 5.67 6.93
C PRO A 67 10.48 4.86 7.60
N GLY A 68 9.76 5.52 8.51
CA GLY A 68 8.49 5.02 9.03
C GLY A 68 7.59 4.48 7.90
N SER A 69 6.81 3.45 8.19
CA SER A 69 5.95 2.85 7.18
C SER A 69 4.89 3.86 6.73
N GLU A 70 4.78 4.06 5.43
CA GLU A 70 3.88 5.04 4.81
C GLU A 70 2.41 4.68 5.05
N HIS A 71 2.10 3.38 5.03
CA HIS A 71 0.78 2.89 5.39
C HIS A 71 0.85 1.73 6.37
N SER A 72 -0.26 1.56 7.08
CA SER A 72 -0.49 0.40 7.92
C SER A 72 -1.91 -0.13 7.70
N TYR A 73 -2.03 -1.41 7.38
CA TYR A 73 -3.32 -2.09 7.22
C TYR A 73 -3.59 -3.01 8.40
N SER A 74 -4.87 -3.21 8.72
CA SER A 74 -5.29 -4.29 9.63
C SER A 74 -4.81 -5.63 9.06
N ASN A 75 -4.24 -6.48 9.92
CA ASN A 75 -3.74 -7.78 9.47
C ASN A 75 -4.92 -8.63 8.95
N PRO A 76 -4.93 -9.02 7.65
CA PRO A 76 -6.06 -9.71 7.05
C PRO A 76 -6.24 -11.13 7.57
N HIS A 77 -5.22 -11.71 8.20
CA HIS A 77 -5.26 -13.08 8.70
C HIS A 77 -5.83 -13.17 10.12
N VAL A 78 -5.68 -12.12 10.95
CA VAL A 78 -6.04 -12.18 12.38
C VAL A 78 -6.42 -10.78 12.90
N LYS A 79 -7.66 -10.62 13.38
CA LYS A 79 -8.07 -9.42 14.12
C LYS A 79 -7.25 -9.27 15.41
N GLY A 80 -6.72 -8.07 15.67
CA GLY A 80 -5.99 -7.76 16.91
C GLY A 80 -4.46 -7.95 16.87
N ARG A 81 -3.90 -8.51 15.78
CA ARG A 81 -2.44 -8.53 15.58
C ARG A 81 -1.92 -7.16 15.11
N SER A 82 -0.61 -6.94 15.30
CA SER A 82 0.08 -5.73 14.83
C SER A 82 -0.23 -5.44 13.36
N ARG A 83 -0.51 -4.16 13.06
CA ARG A 83 -0.85 -3.69 11.71
C ARG A 83 0.27 -4.02 10.74
N MET A 84 -0.10 -4.47 9.55
CA MET A 84 0.84 -4.75 8.46
C MET A 84 1.42 -3.44 7.96
N ARG A 85 2.74 -3.27 8.12
CA ARG A 85 3.50 -2.11 7.68
C ARG A 85 3.80 -2.20 6.19
N LEU A 86 3.56 -1.10 5.47
CA LEU A 86 3.76 -0.98 4.04
C LEU A 86 4.69 0.18 3.71
N TRP A 87 5.52 -0.01 2.69
CA TRP A 87 6.38 1.02 2.10
C TRP A 87 6.11 1.09 0.60
N SER A 88 6.28 2.25 0.00
CA SER A 88 6.18 2.36 -1.46
C SER A 88 7.40 1.74 -2.16
N ALA A 89 7.21 1.25 -3.38
CA ALA A 89 8.33 0.83 -4.23
C ALA A 89 9.36 1.94 -4.46
N ASP A 90 8.94 3.21 -4.43
CA ASP A 90 9.83 4.38 -4.58
C ASP A 90 10.76 4.53 -3.37
N THR A 91 10.21 4.47 -2.15
CA THR A 91 10.98 4.51 -0.91
C THR A 91 12.00 3.37 -0.84
N VAL A 92 11.59 2.15 -1.18
CA VAL A 92 12.49 1.00 -1.20
C VAL A 92 13.58 1.18 -2.28
N ALA A 93 13.21 1.64 -3.47
CA ALA A 93 14.16 1.90 -4.55
C ALA A 93 15.25 2.91 -4.16
N ARG A 94 14.87 4.02 -3.49
CA ARG A 94 15.81 5.03 -3.00
C ARG A 94 16.76 4.49 -1.93
N ALA A 95 16.26 3.66 -1.03
CA ALA A 95 17.12 3.03 -0.04
C ALA A 95 18.09 2.04 -0.70
N GLU A 96 17.60 1.23 -1.64
CA GLU A 96 18.39 0.24 -2.36
C GLU A 96 19.42 0.84 -3.32
N SER A 97 19.25 2.11 -3.76
CA SER A 97 20.22 2.79 -4.60
C SER A 97 21.45 3.29 -3.84
N THR A 98 21.46 3.25 -2.51
CA THR A 98 22.59 3.70 -1.70
C THR A 98 23.72 2.66 -1.63
N ASP A 99 24.97 3.11 -1.63
CA ASP A 99 26.14 2.25 -1.45
C ASP A 99 26.17 1.58 -0.08
N ALA A 100 25.70 2.30 0.94
CA ALA A 100 25.59 1.79 2.30
C ALA A 100 24.67 0.57 2.36
N TRP A 101 23.54 0.61 1.65
CA TRP A 101 22.65 -0.54 1.53
C TRP A 101 23.35 -1.71 0.82
N ARG A 102 24.00 -1.47 -0.32
CA ARG A 102 24.67 -2.52 -1.09
C ARG A 102 25.70 -3.28 -0.25
N ARG A 103 26.59 -2.54 0.43
CA ARG A 103 27.59 -3.12 1.34
C ARG A 103 26.95 -3.89 2.50
N ARG A 104 25.86 -3.36 3.06
CA ARG A 104 25.14 -4.01 4.17
C ARG A 104 24.48 -5.32 3.74
N LEU A 105 23.86 -5.33 2.57
CA LEU A 105 23.21 -6.51 1.99
C LEU A 105 24.25 -7.60 1.76
N GLU A 106 25.35 -7.29 1.08
CA GLU A 106 26.44 -8.23 0.82
C GLU A 106 26.99 -8.83 2.12
N ALA A 107 27.38 -7.99 3.09
CA ALA A 107 27.86 -8.45 4.39
C ALA A 107 26.84 -9.33 5.12
N SER A 108 25.54 -9.00 5.01
CA SER A 108 24.48 -9.79 5.63
C SER A 108 24.28 -11.14 4.95
N LEU A 109 24.38 -11.23 3.62
CA LEU A 109 24.25 -12.48 2.87
C LEU A 109 25.44 -13.39 3.14
N THR A 110 26.66 -12.86 3.07
CA THR A 110 27.90 -13.57 3.36
C THR A 110 27.89 -14.16 4.77
N ARG A 111 27.54 -13.36 5.78
CA ARG A 111 27.49 -13.82 7.18
C ARG A 111 26.46 -14.94 7.40
N ARG A 112 25.37 -14.92 6.66
CA ARG A 112 24.29 -15.92 6.77
C ARG A 112 24.56 -17.17 5.92
N GLY A 113 25.52 -17.12 5.01
CA GLY A 113 25.78 -18.19 4.04
C GLY A 113 24.59 -18.45 3.11
N VAL A 114 23.81 -17.41 2.77
CA VAL A 114 22.62 -17.56 1.92
C VAL A 114 22.65 -16.58 0.74
N THR A 115 22.04 -17.00 -0.36
CA THR A 115 21.82 -16.21 -1.55
C THR A 115 20.41 -15.58 -1.56
N LEU A 116 20.22 -14.52 -2.35
CA LEU A 116 18.88 -13.95 -2.57
C LEU A 116 17.90 -14.97 -3.16
N ARG A 117 18.41 -15.87 -4.02
CA ARG A 117 17.60 -16.92 -4.64
C ARG A 117 17.02 -17.87 -3.60
N GLU A 118 17.81 -18.29 -2.63
CA GLU A 118 17.37 -19.17 -1.54
C GLU A 118 16.32 -18.50 -0.64
N LEU A 119 16.46 -17.20 -0.39
CA LEU A 119 15.46 -16.43 0.38
C LEU A 119 14.10 -16.33 -0.34
N ALA A 120 14.10 -16.33 -1.67
CA ALA A 120 12.89 -16.28 -2.48
C ALA A 120 12.26 -17.66 -2.70
N ALA A 121 13.05 -18.75 -2.68
CA ALA A 121 12.61 -20.09 -3.05
C ALA A 121 11.57 -20.72 -2.09
N SER A 122 11.52 -20.32 -0.82
CA SER A 122 10.71 -20.96 0.21
C SER A 122 9.23 -20.51 0.24
N ARG A 123 8.64 -20.11 -0.89
CA ARG A 123 7.40 -19.31 -0.91
C ARG A 123 6.35 -19.85 -1.88
N ASP A 124 5.08 -19.64 -1.52
CA ASP A 124 3.95 -20.06 -2.35
C ASP A 124 3.85 -19.26 -3.67
N PRO A 125 3.20 -19.80 -4.71
CA PRO A 125 3.11 -19.15 -6.02
C PRO A 125 2.43 -17.76 -6.00
N ALA A 126 1.47 -17.52 -5.09
CA ALA A 126 0.80 -16.23 -4.98
C ALA A 126 1.71 -15.18 -4.34
N PHE A 127 2.53 -15.58 -3.38
CA PHE A 127 3.62 -14.75 -2.86
C PHE A 127 4.61 -14.40 -3.97
N LEU A 128 5.08 -15.38 -4.73
CA LEU A 128 6.05 -15.15 -5.80
C LEU A 128 5.54 -14.14 -6.83
N ARG A 129 4.28 -14.25 -7.27
CA ARG A 129 3.66 -13.24 -8.16
C ARG A 129 3.70 -11.82 -7.58
N ARG A 130 3.39 -11.67 -6.29
CA ARG A 130 3.44 -10.37 -5.60
C ARG A 130 4.88 -9.86 -5.47
N ALA A 131 5.82 -10.73 -5.15
CA ALA A 131 7.24 -10.39 -5.07
C ALA A 131 7.79 -9.96 -6.44
N THR A 132 7.48 -10.68 -7.52
CA THR A 132 7.88 -10.31 -8.88
C THR A 132 7.29 -8.95 -9.29
N ALA A 133 6.03 -8.68 -8.99
CA ALA A 133 5.41 -7.38 -9.26
C ALA A 133 6.08 -6.24 -8.47
N ALA A 134 6.41 -6.48 -7.19
CA ALA A 134 7.17 -5.56 -6.37
C ALA A 134 8.57 -5.29 -6.93
N ASP A 135 9.30 -6.34 -7.32
CA ASP A 135 10.64 -6.25 -7.87
C ASP A 135 10.66 -5.44 -9.16
N ALA A 136 9.70 -5.69 -10.07
CA ALA A 136 9.54 -4.92 -11.29
C ALA A 136 9.29 -3.43 -10.99
N ALA A 137 8.43 -3.12 -10.02
CA ALA A 137 8.14 -1.75 -9.64
C ALA A 137 9.35 -1.04 -9.02
N ILE A 138 10.07 -1.69 -8.09
CA ILE A 138 11.28 -1.14 -7.45
C ILE A 138 12.36 -0.88 -8.51
N ASN A 139 12.61 -1.85 -9.40
CA ASN A 139 13.61 -1.72 -10.45
C ASN A 139 13.26 -0.61 -11.45
N ALA A 140 11.97 -0.47 -11.81
CA ALA A 140 11.51 0.61 -12.67
C ALA A 140 11.75 1.99 -12.03
N ARG A 141 11.61 2.12 -10.70
CA ARG A 141 11.92 3.38 -9.99
C ARG A 141 13.40 3.66 -9.92
N ARG A 142 14.23 2.65 -9.65
CA ARG A 142 15.70 2.80 -9.64
C ARG A 142 16.23 3.33 -10.97
N ARG A 143 15.73 2.79 -12.09
CA ARG A 143 16.11 3.24 -13.44
C ARG A 143 15.69 4.67 -13.78
N ARG A 144 14.66 5.21 -13.14
CA ARG A 144 14.20 6.60 -13.34
C ARG A 144 14.96 7.61 -12.48
N ALA A 145 15.61 7.14 -11.42
CA ALA A 145 16.36 7.97 -10.48
C ALA A 145 17.86 8.07 -10.84
N THR A 146 18.28 7.40 -11.91
CA THR A 146 19.64 7.46 -12.49
C THR A 146 19.59 8.33 -13.74
#